data_AF-A0A6A6EKS8-F1
#
_entry.id   AF-A0A6A6EKS8-F1
#
_cell.length_a   1.000
_cell.length_b   1.000
_cell.length_c   1.000
_cell.angle_alpha   90.00
_cell.angle_beta   90.00
_cell.angle_gamma   90.00
#
_symmetry.space_group_name_H-M   'P 1'
#
loop_
_entity.id
_entity.type
_entity.pdbx_description
1 polymer ?
#
loop_
_entity_poly.entity_id
_entity_poly.type
_entity_poly.pdbx_seq_one_letter_code
_entity_poly.pdbx_strand_id
1 'polypeptide(L)'
;MMFFVGNVDPFFAECRAYGKIDEFYKKHLGKKDPGLIAARCYGYIYITKEQEANLRSQFGSLECNHANSDADKQIRALVKQFIPNEPIDTKVRSIRRMVKDLKTLQSIGVYPRDICARNYRGGLLVDFGMALTEPSCVLNVLPEWMARKERKRDLGAFDEMIEELGINTSVRAVRTVDRQIRTRTEYTLYGLRDDFVELDASGKRAKTARI
;
A
#
# COMPACT_ATOMS: atom_id res chain seq x y z
N MET A 1 14.67 -18.64 -13.04
CA MET A 1 13.37 -17.94 -12.91
C MET A 1 12.91 -17.96 -11.45
N MET A 2 13.70 -17.37 -10.52
CA MET A 2 13.46 -17.42 -9.07
C MET A 2 13.46 -16.01 -8.42
N PHE A 3 13.83 -14.97 -9.18
CA PHE A 3 13.92 -13.58 -8.71
C PHE A 3 12.57 -12.83 -8.66
N PHE A 4 11.54 -13.32 -9.35
CA PHE A 4 10.23 -12.64 -9.41
C PHE A 4 9.35 -12.93 -8.18
N VAL A 5 9.41 -14.15 -7.63
CA VAL A 5 8.50 -14.58 -6.53
C VAL A 5 8.76 -13.82 -5.23
N GLY A 6 10.03 -13.54 -4.92
CA GLY A 6 10.39 -12.81 -3.70
C GLY A 6 9.99 -11.33 -3.69
N ASN A 7 9.69 -10.71 -4.84
CA ASN A 7 9.27 -9.30 -4.88
C ASN A 7 7.77 -9.10 -4.63
N VAL A 8 6.97 -10.15 -4.79
CA VAL A 8 5.51 -10.13 -4.64
C VAL A 8 5.03 -10.89 -3.41
N ASP A 9 5.92 -11.62 -2.73
CA ASP A 9 5.68 -12.18 -1.41
C ASP A 9 5.43 -11.03 -0.41
N PRO A 10 4.31 -11.02 0.33
CA PRO A 10 3.94 -9.88 1.16
C PRO A 10 4.96 -9.53 2.24
N PHE A 11 5.60 -10.53 2.83
CA PHE A 11 6.63 -10.31 3.83
C PHE A 11 7.84 -9.58 3.23
N PHE A 12 8.36 -10.07 2.10
CA PHE A 12 9.49 -9.41 1.44
C PHE A 12 9.13 -8.04 0.86
N ALA A 13 7.92 -7.85 0.33
CA ALA A 13 7.43 -6.55 -0.13
C ALA A 13 7.47 -5.50 1.00
N GLU A 14 6.94 -5.87 2.17
CA GLU A 14 6.94 -5.00 3.33
C GLU A 14 8.35 -4.75 3.89
N CYS A 15 9.22 -5.77 3.96
CA CYS A 15 10.62 -5.59 4.34
C CYS A 15 11.34 -4.59 3.43
N ARG A 16 11.12 -4.66 2.11
CA ARG A 16 11.72 -3.74 1.15
C ARG A 16 11.21 -2.31 1.34
N ALA A 17 9.92 -2.14 1.58
CA ALA A 17 9.33 -0.83 1.86
C ALA A 17 9.95 -0.21 3.12
N TYR A 18 10.01 -0.95 4.23
CA TYR A 18 10.65 -0.46 5.46
C TYR A 18 12.15 -0.22 5.31
N GLY A 19 12.86 -1.01 4.49
CA GLY A 19 14.26 -0.74 4.15
C GLY A 19 14.44 0.63 3.49
N LYS A 20 13.57 1.00 2.55
CA LYS A 20 13.60 2.35 1.93
C LYS A 20 13.23 3.47 2.90
N ILE A 21 12.26 3.22 3.78
CA ILE A 21 11.87 4.18 4.82
C ILE A 21 13.02 4.42 5.80
N ASP A 22 13.76 3.37 6.19
CA ASP A 22 14.93 3.48 7.06
C ASP A 22 16.09 4.22 6.36
N GLU A 23 16.37 3.93 5.08
CA GLU A 23 17.32 4.70 4.27
C GLU A 23 16.96 6.20 4.24
N PHE A 24 15.66 6.51 4.11
CA PHE A 24 15.17 7.89 4.15
C PHE A 24 15.49 8.56 5.49
N TYR A 25 15.21 7.90 6.63
CA TYR A 25 15.54 8.46 7.94
C TYR A 25 17.03 8.65 8.15
N LYS A 26 17.85 7.67 7.76
CA LYS A 26 19.31 7.75 7.83
C LYS A 26 19.86 8.97 7.07
N LYS A 27 19.30 9.29 5.88
CA LYS A 27 19.68 10.47 5.09
C LYS A 27 19.26 11.82 5.71
N HIS A 28 18.36 11.79 6.69
CA HIS A 28 17.86 12.96 7.40
C HIS A 28 18.39 13.05 8.84
N LEU A 29 19.24 12.11 9.28
CA LEU A 29 19.97 12.24 10.53
C LEU A 29 20.80 13.53 10.52
N GLY A 30 20.70 14.31 11.60
CA GLY A 30 21.37 15.61 11.72
C GLY A 30 20.74 16.74 10.91
N LYS A 31 19.62 16.52 10.22
CA LYS A 31 18.80 17.57 9.59
C LYS A 31 17.54 17.81 10.42
N LYS A 32 16.71 18.78 10.00
CA LYS A 32 15.37 18.98 10.57
C LYS A 32 14.59 17.66 10.51
N ASP A 33 14.09 17.22 11.66
CA ASP A 33 13.33 15.98 11.78
C ASP A 33 12.19 15.97 10.73
N PRO A 34 12.20 15.02 9.78
CA PRO A 34 11.15 14.93 8.79
C PRO A 34 9.81 14.54 9.41
N GLY A 35 9.80 14.03 10.65
CA GLY A 35 8.67 13.38 11.30
C GLY A 35 8.46 11.97 10.75
N LEU A 36 7.75 11.13 11.50
CA LEU A 36 7.40 9.78 11.02
C LEU A 36 6.55 9.87 9.73
N ILE A 37 6.77 8.99 8.76
CA ILE A 37 5.99 8.87 7.50
C ILE A 37 5.24 7.53 7.42
N ALA A 38 5.60 6.59 8.29
CA ALA A 38 4.96 5.30 8.53
C ALA A 38 5.15 4.93 10.01
N ALA A 39 4.42 3.93 10.50
CA ALA A 39 4.71 3.34 11.80
C ALA A 39 6.14 2.77 11.84
N ARG A 40 6.80 2.80 12.99
CA ARG A 40 8.15 2.23 13.08
C ARG A 40 8.10 0.72 12.91
N CYS A 41 9.00 0.18 12.11
CA CYS A 41 9.31 -1.25 12.07
C CYS A 41 10.65 -1.47 12.77
N TYR A 42 10.68 -2.39 13.72
CA TYR A 42 11.86 -2.75 14.50
C TYR A 42 12.64 -3.92 13.90
N GLY A 43 12.11 -4.51 12.82
CA GLY A 43 12.70 -5.65 12.12
C GLY A 43 11.71 -6.80 12.00
N TYR A 44 12.26 -7.99 11.80
CA TYR A 44 11.50 -9.21 11.65
C TYR A 44 12.02 -10.31 12.57
N ILE A 45 11.16 -11.28 12.85
CA ILE A 45 11.48 -12.48 13.60
C ILE A 45 10.97 -13.70 12.85
N TYR A 46 11.67 -14.81 13.05
CA TYR A 46 11.19 -16.12 12.67
C TYR A 46 10.56 -16.77 13.89
N ILE A 47 9.35 -17.29 13.73
CA ILE A 47 8.61 -17.96 14.80
C ILE A 47 8.81 -19.46 14.61
N THR A 48 9.33 -20.13 15.64
CA THR A 48 9.46 -21.60 15.65
C THR A 48 8.10 -22.26 15.85
N LYS A 49 7.97 -23.55 15.50
CA LYS A 49 6.73 -24.32 15.75
C LYS A 49 6.32 -24.30 17.23
N GLU A 50 7.29 -24.35 18.14
CA GLU A 50 7.05 -24.25 19.58
C GLU A 50 6.51 -22.86 19.98
N GLN A 51 7.14 -21.79 19.47
CA GLN A 51 6.67 -20.43 19.71
C GLN A 51 5.28 -20.19 19.12
N GLU A 52 5.00 -20.73 17.94
CA GLU A 52 3.67 -20.67 17.33
C GLU A 52 2.63 -21.36 18.22
N ALA A 53 2.92 -22.58 18.70
CA ALA A 53 2.03 -23.29 19.61
C ALA A 53 1.76 -22.50 20.89
N ASN A 54 2.80 -21.91 21.47
CA ASN A 54 2.69 -21.06 22.66
C ASN A 54 1.83 -19.80 22.39
N LEU A 55 2.06 -19.12 21.27
CA LEU A 55 1.26 -17.96 20.86
C LEU A 55 -0.20 -18.34 20.63
N ARG A 56 -0.47 -19.48 19.98
CA ARG A 56 -1.84 -19.99 19.77
C ARG A 56 -2.54 -20.33 21.08
N SER A 57 -1.80 -20.90 22.04
CA SER A 57 -2.36 -21.19 23.36
C SER A 57 -2.69 -19.93 24.15
N GLN A 58 -1.89 -18.86 24.02
CA GLN A 58 -2.07 -17.63 24.79
C GLN A 58 -3.11 -16.68 24.16
N PHE A 59 -3.10 -16.54 22.84
CA PHE A 59 -3.89 -15.54 22.11
C PHE A 59 -5.00 -16.15 21.24
N GLY A 60 -5.13 -17.48 21.23
CA GLY A 60 -6.10 -18.21 20.42
C GLY A 60 -5.66 -18.38 18.97
N SER A 61 -6.63 -18.45 18.07
CA SER A 61 -6.36 -18.56 16.63
C SER A 61 -5.55 -17.35 16.14
N LEU A 62 -4.29 -17.57 15.75
CA LEU A 62 -3.55 -16.59 14.98
C LEU A 62 -4.11 -16.56 13.55
N GLU A 63 -4.58 -15.40 13.10
CA GLU A 63 -4.92 -15.14 11.70
C GLU A 63 -3.63 -15.10 10.85
N CYS A 64 -3.04 -16.27 10.65
CA CYS A 64 -1.93 -16.44 9.74
C CYS A 64 -2.54 -16.69 8.35
N ASN A 65 -2.23 -15.85 7.36
CA ASN A 65 -2.52 -16.13 5.94
C ASN A 65 -1.64 -17.29 5.41
N HIS A 66 -1.55 -18.39 6.15
CA HIS A 66 -0.87 -19.61 5.75
C HIS A 66 -1.83 -20.38 4.85
N ALA A 67 -1.48 -20.52 3.58
CA ALA A 67 -2.15 -21.52 2.75
C ALA A 67 -1.79 -22.92 3.28
N ASN A 68 -2.65 -23.91 3.07
CA ASN A 68 -2.35 -25.30 3.46
C ASN A 68 -1.04 -25.82 2.84
N SER A 69 -0.60 -25.25 1.71
CA SER A 69 0.69 -25.53 1.06
C SER A 69 1.92 -24.97 1.80
N ASP A 70 1.73 -24.14 2.82
CA ASP A 70 2.79 -23.49 3.60
C ASP A 70 2.97 -24.10 4.99
N ALA A 71 2.31 -25.24 5.29
CA ALA A 71 2.32 -25.89 6.61
C ALA A 71 3.74 -26.19 7.15
N ASP A 72 4.71 -26.42 6.26
CA ASP A 72 6.10 -26.67 6.63
C ASP A 72 7.02 -25.44 6.57
N LYS A 73 6.50 -24.29 6.14
CA LYS A 73 7.29 -23.05 6.10
C LYS A 73 7.32 -22.40 7.48
N GLN A 74 8.50 -21.91 7.85
CA GLN A 74 8.66 -21.14 9.08
C GLN A 74 7.87 -19.84 9.01
N ILE A 75 7.10 -19.54 10.05
CA ILE A 75 6.35 -18.29 10.14
C ILE A 75 7.33 -17.13 10.25
N ARG A 76 7.10 -16.11 9.43
CA ARG A 76 7.85 -14.86 9.38
C ARG A 76 6.95 -13.74 9.89
N ALA A 77 7.43 -12.96 10.86
CA ALA A 77 6.66 -11.86 11.42
C ALA A 77 7.48 -10.57 11.44
N LEU A 78 6.82 -9.44 11.25
CA LEU A 78 7.40 -8.12 11.42
C LEU A 78 7.05 -7.58 12.80
N VAL A 79 8.04 -7.00 13.47
CA VAL A 79 7.86 -6.33 14.76
C VAL A 79 7.68 -4.85 14.49
N LYS A 80 6.50 -4.32 14.77
CA LYS A 80 6.13 -2.93 14.50
C LYS A 80 5.75 -2.20 15.78
N GLN A 81 5.80 -0.88 15.74
CA GLN A 81 5.23 -0.04 16.79
C GLN A 81 3.75 -0.35 16.92
N PHE A 82 3.33 -0.70 18.13
CA PHE A 82 1.91 -0.80 18.45
C PHE A 82 1.30 0.60 18.45
N ILE A 83 0.24 0.77 17.66
CA ILE A 83 -0.58 1.97 17.62
C ILE A 83 -2.04 1.50 17.75
N PRO A 84 -2.82 2.00 18.72
CA PRO A 84 -4.20 1.59 18.93
C PRO A 84 -5.05 1.66 17.65
N ASN A 85 -5.98 0.72 17.52
CA ASN A 85 -6.98 0.71 16.44
C ASN A 85 -8.07 1.73 16.74
N GLU A 86 -7.75 3.00 16.53
CA GLU A 86 -8.68 4.11 16.65
C GLU A 86 -9.03 4.65 15.25
N PRO A 87 -10.23 5.21 15.07
CA PRO A 87 -10.58 5.95 13.87
C PRO A 87 -9.57 7.07 13.57
N ILE A 88 -9.50 7.49 12.31
CA ILE A 88 -8.62 8.59 11.91
C ILE A 88 -9.03 9.88 12.65
N ASP A 89 -8.17 10.36 13.55
CA ASP A 89 -8.32 11.65 14.20
C ASP A 89 -7.43 12.71 13.53
N THR A 90 -8.08 13.67 12.87
CA THR A 90 -7.43 14.79 12.19
C THR A 90 -6.72 15.77 13.13
N LYS A 91 -7.05 15.75 14.43
CA LYS A 91 -6.36 16.53 15.48
C LYS A 91 -5.02 15.89 15.85
N VAL A 92 -4.97 14.56 15.91
CA VAL A 92 -3.72 13.81 16.15
C VAL A 92 -2.79 13.95 14.95
N ARG A 93 -3.32 13.78 13.73
CA ARG A 93 -2.55 13.96 12.51
C ARG A 93 -3.40 14.55 11.40
N SER A 94 -3.04 15.77 10.98
CA SER A 94 -3.79 16.45 9.90
C SER A 94 -3.74 15.69 8.57
N ILE A 95 -4.82 15.79 7.79
CA ILE A 95 -4.88 15.24 6.43
C ILE A 95 -3.75 15.76 5.54
N ARG A 96 -3.40 17.05 5.67
CA ARG A 96 -2.26 17.64 4.96
C ARG A 96 -0.95 16.92 5.27
N ARG A 97 -0.74 16.51 6.52
CA ARG A 97 0.44 15.76 6.92
C ARG A 97 0.43 14.34 6.33
N MET A 98 -0.70 13.65 6.38
CA MET A 98 -0.84 12.31 5.79
C MET A 98 -0.57 12.31 4.28
N VAL A 99 -1.10 13.30 3.54
CA VAL A 99 -0.79 13.47 2.11
C VAL A 99 0.68 13.73 1.86
N LYS A 100 1.33 14.53 2.73
CA LYS A 100 2.78 14.77 2.64
C LYS A 100 3.57 13.49 2.90
N ASP A 101 3.17 12.68 3.88
CA ASP A 101 3.81 11.39 4.17
C ASP A 101 3.70 10.46 2.96
N LEU A 102 2.50 10.33 2.38
CA LEU A 102 2.27 9.49 1.19
C LEU A 102 3.09 9.95 -0.03
N LYS A 103 3.18 11.27 -0.26
CA LYS A 103 4.05 11.81 -1.32
C LYS A 103 5.54 11.61 -1.03
N THR A 104 5.92 11.58 0.25
CA THR A 104 7.29 11.25 0.65
C THR A 104 7.59 9.78 0.38
N LEU A 105 6.67 8.87 0.66
CA LEU A 105 6.80 7.46 0.28
C LEU A 105 6.99 7.30 -1.23
N GLN A 106 6.17 7.98 -2.05
CA GLN A 106 6.34 7.96 -3.51
C GLN A 106 7.69 8.51 -3.97
N SER A 107 8.20 9.57 -3.34
CA SER A 107 9.48 10.17 -3.74
C SER A 107 10.69 9.29 -3.41
N ILE A 108 10.56 8.40 -2.42
CA ILE A 108 11.58 7.38 -2.12
C ILE A 108 11.32 6.05 -2.85
N GLY A 109 10.33 6.02 -3.75
CA GLY A 109 10.03 4.85 -4.58
C GLY A 109 9.25 3.74 -3.85
N VAL A 110 8.48 4.09 -2.83
CA VAL A 110 7.60 3.16 -2.09
C VAL A 110 6.13 3.48 -2.42
N TYR A 111 5.40 2.50 -2.93
CA TYR A 111 3.99 2.59 -3.32
C TYR A 111 3.18 1.55 -2.52
N PRO A 112 2.49 1.93 -1.42
CA PRO A 112 1.82 0.99 -0.50
C PRO A 112 0.77 0.04 -1.11
N ARG A 113 0.04 0.49 -2.14
CA ARG A 113 -0.99 -0.29 -2.88
C ARG A 113 -2.23 -0.74 -2.11
N ASP A 114 -2.25 -0.69 -0.79
CA ASP A 114 -3.43 -0.97 0.05
C ASP A 114 -3.80 0.24 0.93
N ILE A 115 -4.13 1.36 0.29
CA ILE A 115 -4.59 2.57 0.98
C ILE A 115 -6.06 2.41 1.37
N CYS A 116 -6.31 2.21 2.66
CA CYS A 116 -7.65 2.16 3.24
C CYS A 116 -7.61 2.51 4.73
N ALA A 117 -8.79 2.82 5.32
CA ALA A 117 -8.88 3.35 6.68
C ALA A 117 -8.26 2.42 7.74
N ARG A 118 -8.41 1.10 7.59
CA ARG A 118 -7.84 0.09 8.52
C ARG A 118 -6.32 0.08 8.55
N ASN A 119 -5.65 0.54 7.49
CA ASN A 119 -4.19 0.56 7.39
C ASN A 119 -3.59 1.88 7.90
N TYR A 120 -4.43 2.83 8.32
CA TYR A 120 -4.01 4.04 9.03
C TYR A 120 -4.25 3.89 10.54
N ARG A 121 -3.21 4.15 11.33
CA ARG A 121 -3.24 4.17 12.81
C ARG A 121 -2.52 5.41 13.30
N GLY A 122 -3.16 6.24 14.13
CA GLY A 122 -2.60 7.55 14.52
C GLY A 122 -2.21 8.43 13.31
N GLY A 123 -2.89 8.23 12.18
CA GLY A 123 -2.59 8.86 10.89
C GLY A 123 -1.32 8.36 10.17
N LEU A 124 -0.66 7.30 10.65
CA LEU A 124 0.47 6.66 9.99
C LEU A 124 0.04 5.39 9.27
N LEU A 125 0.66 5.09 8.13
CA LEU A 125 0.51 3.78 7.48
C LEU A 125 1.24 2.69 8.28
N VAL A 126 0.60 1.53 8.42
CA VAL A 126 1.13 0.39 9.19
C VAL A 126 1.38 -0.87 8.35
N ASP A 127 0.80 -0.95 7.16
CA ASP A 127 0.82 -2.14 6.30
C ASP A 127 1.39 -1.80 4.92
N PHE A 128 2.45 -2.52 4.55
CA PHE A 128 3.10 -2.48 3.25
C PHE A 128 3.22 -3.86 2.61
N GLY A 129 2.41 -4.84 3.03
CA GLY A 129 2.42 -6.20 2.47
C GLY A 129 2.12 -6.25 0.98
N MET A 130 1.45 -5.24 0.43
CA MET A 130 1.16 -5.11 -1.00
C MET A 130 2.08 -4.13 -1.73
N ALA A 131 3.07 -3.55 -1.03
CA ALA A 131 3.79 -2.42 -1.55
C ALA A 131 4.69 -2.77 -2.74
N LEU A 132 4.66 -1.92 -3.77
CA LEU A 132 5.70 -1.92 -4.79
C LEU A 132 6.82 -0.99 -4.35
N THR A 133 8.04 -1.51 -4.31
CA THR A 133 9.22 -0.73 -3.95
C THR A 133 10.21 -0.73 -5.10
N GLU A 134 10.77 0.44 -5.46
CA GLU A 134 11.77 0.55 -6.53
C GLU A 134 13.16 0.06 -6.04
N PRO A 135 13.89 -0.74 -6.86
CA PRO A 135 13.47 -1.30 -8.15
C PRO A 135 12.37 -2.36 -8.00
N SER A 136 11.29 -2.28 -8.79
CA SER A 136 10.15 -3.21 -8.69
C SER A 136 10.07 -4.11 -9.92
N CYS A 137 10.05 -5.43 -9.71
CA CYS A 137 9.89 -6.37 -10.82
C CYS A 137 8.54 -6.20 -11.53
N VAL A 138 7.49 -5.78 -10.82
CA VAL A 138 6.16 -5.53 -11.38
C VAL A 138 6.18 -4.27 -12.23
N LEU A 139 6.74 -3.16 -11.72
CA LEU A 139 6.81 -1.91 -12.49
C LEU A 139 7.72 -2.05 -13.72
N ASN A 140 8.75 -2.89 -13.65
CA ASN A 140 9.69 -3.11 -14.74
C ASN A 140 9.10 -3.90 -15.91
N VAL A 141 8.10 -4.75 -15.69
CA VAL A 141 7.47 -5.53 -16.77
C VAL A 141 6.25 -4.83 -17.37
N LEU A 142 5.71 -3.82 -16.68
CA LEU A 142 4.58 -3.06 -17.16
C LEU A 142 5.02 -2.06 -18.25
N PRO A 143 4.20 -1.84 -19.29
CA PRO A 143 4.35 -0.68 -20.15
C PRO A 143 4.39 0.60 -19.31
N GLU A 144 5.25 1.54 -19.68
CA GLU A 144 5.54 2.73 -18.87
C GLU A 144 4.29 3.55 -18.52
N TRP A 145 3.28 3.60 -19.40
CA TRP A 145 2.01 4.28 -19.08
C TRP A 145 1.21 3.59 -17.97
N MET A 146 1.24 2.25 -17.89
CA MET A 146 0.65 1.49 -16.78
C MET A 146 1.48 1.66 -15.51
N ALA A 147 2.81 1.58 -15.62
CA ALA A 147 3.70 1.79 -14.48
C ALA A 147 3.48 3.18 -13.86
N ARG A 148 3.30 4.24 -14.67
CA ARG A 148 2.93 5.58 -14.18
C ARG A 148 1.59 5.60 -13.45
N LYS A 149 0.58 4.86 -13.94
CA LYS A 149 -0.72 4.74 -13.25
C LYS A 149 -0.54 4.04 -11.91
N GLU A 150 0.19 2.94 -11.86
CA GLU A 150 0.47 2.21 -10.62
C GLU A 150 1.20 3.08 -9.59
N ARG A 151 2.20 3.86 -10.01
CA ARG A 151 2.91 4.80 -9.13
C ARG A 151 1.99 5.85 -8.50
N LYS A 152 0.89 6.22 -9.17
CA LYS A 152 -0.06 7.26 -8.71
C LYS A 152 -1.30 6.70 -8.01
N ARG A 153 -1.55 5.39 -8.09
CA ARG A 153 -2.78 4.73 -7.62
C ARG A 153 -3.14 5.10 -6.18
N ASP A 154 -2.15 5.10 -5.30
CA ASP A 154 -2.33 5.35 -3.87
C ASP A 154 -2.86 6.75 -3.55
N LEU A 155 -2.56 7.75 -4.38
CA LEU A 155 -3.09 9.11 -4.17
C LEU A 155 -4.59 9.14 -4.38
N GLY A 156 -5.09 8.46 -5.42
CA GLY A 156 -6.53 8.37 -5.70
C GLY A 156 -7.27 7.62 -4.60
N ALA A 157 -6.72 6.46 -4.21
CA ALA A 157 -7.26 5.66 -3.12
C ALA A 157 -7.28 6.42 -1.78
N PHE A 158 -6.32 7.30 -1.53
CA PHE A 158 -6.34 8.16 -0.35
C PHE A 158 -7.50 9.16 -0.36
N ASP A 159 -7.72 9.84 -1.49
CA ASP A 159 -8.82 10.80 -1.62
C ASP A 159 -10.19 10.11 -1.47
N GLU A 160 -10.36 8.93 -2.08
CA GLU A 160 -11.55 8.09 -1.95
C GLU A 160 -11.79 7.68 -0.49
N MET A 161 -10.76 7.19 0.20
CA MET A 161 -10.83 6.81 1.61
C MET A 161 -11.28 7.96 2.51
N ILE A 162 -10.75 9.18 2.29
CA ILE A 162 -11.14 10.36 3.08
C ILE A 162 -12.59 10.75 2.84
N GLU A 163 -13.07 10.61 1.60
CA GLU A 163 -14.47 10.85 1.23
C GLU A 163 -15.41 9.82 1.85
N GLU A 164 -15.07 8.52 1.78
CA GLU A 164 -15.84 7.42 2.40
C GLU A 164 -15.95 7.56 3.93
N LEU A 165 -14.92 8.10 4.58
CA LEU A 165 -14.94 8.39 6.02
C LEU A 165 -15.73 9.65 6.38
N GLY A 166 -16.27 10.39 5.40
CA GLY A 166 -17.03 11.62 5.64
C GLY A 166 -16.19 12.77 6.21
N ILE A 167 -14.86 12.73 6.04
CA ILE A 167 -13.95 13.73 6.60
C ILE A 167 -13.98 14.98 5.71
N ASN A 168 -14.55 16.07 6.22
CA ASN A 168 -14.61 17.34 5.48
C ASN A 168 -13.22 17.99 5.38
N THR A 169 -12.68 18.06 4.17
CA THR A 169 -11.39 18.72 3.89
C THR A 169 -11.30 19.18 2.44
N SER A 170 -10.60 20.29 2.21
CA SER A 170 -10.23 20.77 0.87
C SER A 170 -8.89 20.21 0.38
N VAL A 171 -8.14 19.51 1.23
CA VAL A 171 -6.86 18.89 0.88
C VAL A 171 -7.12 17.69 -0.03
N ARG A 172 -6.32 17.55 -1.09
CA ARG A 172 -6.35 16.40 -2.01
C ARG A 172 -4.94 15.85 -2.24
N ALA A 173 -4.84 14.53 -2.30
CA ALA A 173 -3.63 13.80 -2.63
C ALA A 173 -3.36 13.88 -4.14
N VAL A 174 -4.38 13.59 -4.96
CA VAL A 174 -4.33 13.68 -6.42
C VAL A 174 -4.34 15.15 -6.86
N ARG A 175 -3.57 15.47 -7.91
CA ARG A 175 -3.68 16.78 -8.58
C ARG A 175 -4.99 16.85 -9.36
N THR A 176 -5.63 18.01 -9.43
CA THR A 176 -6.90 18.19 -10.15
C THR A 176 -6.86 17.67 -11.60
N VAL A 177 -5.72 17.82 -12.28
CA VAL A 177 -5.49 17.34 -13.66
C VAL A 177 -5.31 15.83 -13.79
N ASP A 178 -5.02 15.14 -12.69
CA ASP A 178 -4.81 13.69 -12.63
C ASP A 178 -6.06 12.95 -12.13
N ARG A 179 -7.21 13.64 -11.97
CA ARG A 179 -8.47 13.00 -11.55
C ARG A 179 -8.89 11.97 -12.61
N GLN A 180 -8.68 10.71 -12.28
CA GLN A 180 -9.25 9.61 -13.05
C GLN A 180 -10.72 9.47 -12.67
N ILE A 181 -11.61 9.66 -13.64
CA ILE A 181 -13.02 9.32 -13.50
C ILE A 181 -13.09 7.79 -13.50
N ARG A 182 -13.34 7.18 -12.34
CA ARG A 182 -13.61 5.75 -12.26
C ARG A 182 -15.02 5.50 -12.81
N THR A 183 -15.10 4.84 -13.96
CA THR A 183 -16.36 4.25 -14.39
C THR A 183 -16.72 3.09 -13.46
N ARG A 184 -17.99 3.02 -13.10
CA ARG A 184 -18.57 2.08 -12.14
C ARG A 184 -18.43 0.63 -12.65
N THR A 185 -17.37 -0.05 -12.26
CA THR A 185 -17.17 -1.50 -12.46
C THR A 185 -16.20 -1.98 -11.37
N GLU A 186 -16.74 -2.22 -10.18
CA GLU A 186 -16.92 -3.56 -9.58
C GLU A 186 -15.61 -4.26 -9.18
N TYR A 187 -15.38 -4.29 -7.86
CA TYR A 187 -14.59 -5.32 -7.21
C TYR A 187 -15.28 -6.67 -7.44
N THR A 188 -14.78 -7.45 -8.39
CA THR A 188 -14.96 -8.90 -8.35
C THR A 188 -13.59 -9.55 -8.15
N LEU A 189 -13.50 -10.33 -7.07
CA LEU A 189 -12.41 -11.26 -6.82
C LEU A 189 -12.07 -12.01 -8.12
N TYR A 190 -10.78 -11.99 -8.50
CA TYR A 190 -10.18 -12.81 -9.55
C TYR A 190 -10.88 -12.75 -10.93
N GLY A 191 -10.61 -11.69 -11.69
CA GLY A 191 -10.90 -11.67 -13.12
C GLY A 191 -10.52 -10.35 -13.77
N LEU A 192 -9.33 -10.27 -14.38
CA LEU A 192 -9.03 -9.22 -15.34
C LEU A 192 -9.93 -9.43 -16.57
N ARG A 193 -11.03 -8.68 -16.63
CA ARG A 193 -11.68 -8.30 -17.88
C ARG A 193 -11.73 -6.78 -17.95
N ASP A 194 -10.69 -6.20 -18.52
CA ASP A 194 -10.74 -4.84 -19.02
C ASP A 194 -11.49 -4.87 -20.36
N ASP A 195 -12.81 -4.68 -20.34
CA ASP A 195 -13.55 -4.34 -21.55
C ASP A 195 -13.29 -2.86 -21.85
N PHE A 196 -12.21 -2.59 -22.60
CA PHE A 196 -11.88 -1.25 -23.05
C PHE A 196 -12.95 -0.73 -24.01
N VAL A 197 -13.53 0.42 -23.68
CA VAL A 197 -14.37 1.17 -24.62
C VAL A 197 -13.63 2.41 -25.07
N GLU A 198 -13.31 2.45 -26.35
CA GLU A 198 -12.71 3.63 -26.98
C GLU A 198 -13.75 4.75 -27.06
N LEU A 199 -13.40 5.93 -26.57
CA LEU A 199 -14.25 7.13 -26.65
C LEU A 199 -13.68 8.07 -27.70
N ASP A 200 -14.55 8.76 -28.44
CA ASP A 200 -14.15 9.81 -29.35
C ASP A 200 -13.74 11.10 -28.60
N ALA A 201 -13.25 12.10 -29.35
CA ALA A 201 -12.83 13.39 -28.80
C ALA A 201 -13.96 14.17 -28.08
N SER A 202 -15.22 13.72 -28.18
CA SER A 202 -16.37 14.28 -27.46
C SER A 202 -16.75 13.49 -26.19
N GLY A 203 -16.05 12.40 -25.90
CA GLY A 203 -16.32 11.52 -24.75
C GLY A 203 -17.46 10.52 -24.97
N LYS A 204 -17.90 10.30 -26.22
CA LYS A 204 -18.92 9.29 -26.56
C LYS A 204 -18.27 8.00 -27.07
N ARG A 205 -18.93 6.85 -26.87
CA ARG A 205 -18.44 5.55 -27.37
C ARG A 205 -18.19 5.60 -28.87
N ALA A 206 -16.96 5.32 -29.28
CA ALA A 206 -16.61 5.17 -30.69
C ALA A 206 -17.40 3.98 -31.26
N LYS A 207 -18.09 4.19 -32.39
CA LYS A 207 -18.77 3.10 -33.10
C LYS A 207 -17.70 2.19 -33.72
N THR A 208 -17.47 1.02 -33.14
CA THR A 208 -16.57 0.01 -33.69
C THR A 208 -17.11 -0.46 -35.04
N ALA A 209 -16.34 -0.27 -36.10
CA ALA A 209 -16.58 -0.92 -37.39
C ALA A 209 -16.30 -2.42 -37.23
N ARG A 210 -17.26 -3.27 -37.60
CA ARG A 210 -17.06 -4.72 -37.68
C ARG A 210 -16.17 -5.03 -38.88
N ILE A 211 -15.06 -5.73 -38.66
CA ILE A 211 -14.39 -6.56 -39.67
C ILE A 211 -14.82 -7.99 -39.38
#